data_AF-A0A0E3SCU7-F1
#
_entry.id   AF-A0A0E3SCU7-F1
#
_cell.length_a   1.000
_cell.length_b   1.000
_cell.length_c   1.000
_cell.angle_alpha   90.00
_cell.angle_beta   90.00
_cell.angle_gamma   90.00
#
_symmetry.space_group_name_H-M   'P 1'
#
loop_
_entity.id
_entity.type
_entity.pdbx_description
1 polymer ?
#
loop_
_entity_poly.entity_id
_entity_poly.type
_entity_poly.pdbx_seq_one_letter_code
_entity_poly.pdbx_strand_id
1 'polypeptide(L)'
;MSKSKRKKGKVTSKNSYDLTKVENSRDGGAVALTGFDYQCLYSCYTLLKFLRDETALIRLEGLEDIDTYVLEKTKHIEHIQVKYSENRQDASYLKSILKNFLEVYLHDISNNSRAFVLIYDFNIADGNFKKLVNRRDDEKLDNNAIEYWTNIIKQIQESTPYWNWERYRFGDFIRCLKFERVNRGSIKASIEPMLIERYDISTGNEILYARSLFYLCFSKMKNRESIDKSELDKYILEVREDINRGAVNPAVHWIKPIDFRKISASNDGMYYEGKKADPADIVAGLPVPRPDLENKIKSTINDSTIIIIKSSSGQGKTTLAWRVAYELSNNYSVYLLSWCMDSKELDSIVEYIRSRIKVGELPLIVLDNLDAQLKEWNRLAQILQMHVGSNYRLLITTRESDWYLYSGDQSNRELPLPKLFAKLRVLREELPESPLRLMATSHTGSSPRSAGDGI
;
A
#
# COMPACT_ATOMS: atom_id res chain seq x y z
N MET A 1 17.11 -8.63 87.77
CA MET A 1 16.72 -7.25 87.44
C MET A 1 16.68 -7.09 85.93
N SER A 2 15.55 -6.58 85.44
CA SER A 2 15.12 -6.46 84.05
C SER A 2 15.84 -5.34 83.29
N LYS A 3 16.08 -5.51 81.98
CA LYS A 3 16.07 -4.41 80.98
C LYS A 3 15.57 -4.88 79.60
N SER A 4 14.25 -4.77 79.42
CA SER A 4 13.50 -4.31 78.24
C SER A 4 14.14 -4.43 76.84
N LYS A 5 13.65 -5.38 76.04
CA LYS A 5 13.69 -5.35 74.56
C LYS A 5 12.76 -4.24 74.05
N ARG A 6 13.30 -3.14 73.52
CA ARG A 6 12.53 -2.20 72.68
C ARG A 6 12.28 -2.85 71.31
N LYS A 7 11.06 -3.35 71.10
CA LYS A 7 10.51 -3.63 69.76
C LYS A 7 10.52 -2.30 68.98
N LYS A 8 11.46 -2.13 68.04
CA LYS A 8 11.31 -1.14 66.97
C LYS A 8 10.13 -1.61 66.12
N GLY A 9 9.02 -0.89 66.23
CA GLY A 9 7.85 -1.14 65.39
C GLY A 9 8.29 -1.16 63.93
N LYS A 10 7.93 -2.23 63.21
CA LYS A 10 7.81 -2.19 61.76
C LYS A 10 6.87 -1.03 61.47
N VAL A 11 7.42 0.10 61.03
CA VAL A 11 6.66 1.03 60.23
C VAL A 11 6.31 0.24 58.98
N THR A 12 5.12 -0.34 58.97
CA THR A 12 4.44 -0.75 57.76
C THR A 12 4.39 0.49 56.89
N SER A 13 5.35 0.60 55.95
CA SER A 13 5.31 1.60 54.92
C SER A 13 3.95 1.44 54.26
N LYS A 14 3.08 2.44 54.43
CA LYS A 14 1.84 2.56 53.68
C LYS A 14 2.18 2.21 52.23
N ASN A 15 1.51 1.20 51.68
CA ASN A 15 1.50 0.96 50.25
C ASN A 15 1.05 2.26 49.60
N SER A 16 2.01 3.09 49.16
CA SER A 16 1.68 4.09 48.15
C SER A 16 1.26 3.28 46.94
N TYR A 17 0.00 3.44 46.55
CA TYR A 17 -0.46 3.01 45.24
C TYR A 17 0.35 3.78 44.20
N ASP A 18 1.52 3.26 43.90
CA ASP A 18 2.46 3.80 42.94
C ASP A 18 1.98 3.32 41.57
N LEU A 19 1.29 4.20 40.85
CA LEU A 19 0.76 3.91 39.52
C LEU A 19 1.87 3.39 38.59
N THR A 20 3.11 3.83 38.78
CA THR A 20 4.30 3.33 38.05
C THR A 20 4.53 1.84 38.26
N LYS A 21 4.33 1.31 39.47
CA LYS A 21 4.47 -0.13 39.74
C LYS A 21 3.36 -0.93 39.08
N VAL A 22 2.15 -0.38 39.06
CA VAL A 22 1.01 -1.02 38.38
C VAL A 22 1.24 -1.02 36.88
N GLU A 23 1.67 0.10 36.30
CA GLU A 23 2.01 0.24 34.88
C GLU A 23 3.11 -0.74 34.46
N ASN A 24 4.23 -0.79 35.21
CA ASN A 24 5.34 -1.71 34.93
C ASN A 24 4.96 -3.19 35.05
N SER A 25 3.94 -3.54 35.83
CA SER A 25 3.45 -4.93 35.94
C SER A 25 2.43 -5.32 34.87
N ARG A 26 1.95 -4.35 34.08
CA ARG A 26 0.96 -4.53 33.00
C ARG A 26 1.64 -4.42 31.63
N ASP A 27 2.75 -5.10 31.47
CA ASP A 27 3.60 -5.09 30.27
C ASP A 27 3.28 -6.22 29.28
N GLY A 28 2.38 -7.14 29.61
CA GLY A 28 2.11 -8.34 28.81
C GLY A 28 1.80 -8.07 27.32
N GLY A 29 1.12 -6.96 27.01
CA GLY A 29 0.91 -6.53 25.62
C GLY A 29 2.20 -6.11 24.90
N ALA A 30 3.09 -5.38 25.58
CA ALA A 30 4.39 -5.00 25.04
C ALA A 30 5.31 -6.23 24.90
N VAL A 31 5.27 -7.16 25.85
CA VAL A 31 6.00 -8.44 25.76
C VAL A 31 5.54 -9.25 24.55
N ALA A 32 4.22 -9.36 24.33
CA ALA A 32 3.68 -10.06 23.16
C ALA A 32 4.10 -9.40 21.84
N LEU A 33 4.01 -8.06 21.74
CA LEU A 33 4.44 -7.31 20.57
C LEU A 33 5.95 -7.47 20.30
N THR A 34 6.76 -7.58 21.35
CA THR A 34 8.21 -7.83 21.20
C THR A 34 8.47 -9.21 20.60
N GLY A 35 7.69 -10.23 21.00
CA GLY A 35 7.73 -11.55 20.38
C GLY A 35 7.37 -11.52 18.89
N PHE A 36 6.28 -10.84 18.54
CA PHE A 36 5.84 -10.69 17.15
C PHE A 36 6.83 -9.89 16.30
N ASP A 37 7.44 -8.83 16.85
CA ASP A 37 8.49 -8.07 16.19
C ASP A 37 9.69 -8.97 15.86
N TYR A 38 10.16 -9.79 16.80
CA TYR A 38 11.26 -10.73 16.56
C TYR A 38 10.90 -11.76 15.49
N GLN A 39 9.69 -12.33 15.52
CA GLN A 39 9.21 -13.27 14.50
C GLN A 39 9.15 -12.62 13.11
N CYS A 40 8.64 -11.39 13.01
CA CYS A 40 8.58 -10.65 11.75
C CYS A 40 9.99 -10.31 11.22
N LEU A 41 10.90 -9.88 12.09
CA LEU A 41 12.30 -9.62 11.73
C LEU A 41 13.00 -10.89 11.22
N TYR A 42 12.82 -12.01 11.89
CA TYR A 42 13.39 -13.29 11.44
C TYR A 42 12.75 -13.76 10.13
N SER A 43 11.46 -13.48 9.90
CA SER A 43 10.81 -13.72 8.61
C SER A 43 11.47 -12.91 7.50
N CYS A 44 11.72 -11.61 7.71
CA CYS A 44 12.42 -10.75 6.74
C CYS A 44 13.81 -11.32 6.39
N TYR A 45 14.57 -11.71 7.40
CA TYR A 45 15.89 -12.34 7.23
C TYR A 45 15.80 -13.64 6.44
N THR A 46 14.81 -14.48 6.76
CA THR A 46 14.59 -15.77 6.08
C THR A 46 14.21 -15.58 4.61
N LEU A 47 13.32 -14.63 4.29
CA LEU A 47 12.98 -14.27 2.91
C LEU A 47 14.23 -13.91 2.10
N LEU A 48 15.08 -13.02 2.62
CA LEU A 48 16.29 -12.57 1.92
C LEU A 48 17.33 -13.68 1.78
N LYS A 49 17.47 -14.54 2.80
CA LYS A 49 18.45 -15.64 2.84
C LYS A 49 18.03 -16.81 1.95
N PHE A 50 16.77 -17.24 2.04
CA PHE A 50 16.30 -18.51 1.50
C PHE A 50 15.74 -18.40 0.08
N LEU A 51 15.02 -17.32 -0.26
CA LEU A 51 14.39 -17.17 -1.58
C LEU A 51 15.39 -16.73 -2.66
N ARG A 52 16.49 -17.46 -2.83
CA ARG A 52 17.52 -17.20 -3.85
C ARG A 52 17.31 -18.01 -5.14
N ASP A 53 16.58 -19.12 -5.02
CA ASP A 53 16.25 -20.05 -6.10
C ASP A 53 14.74 -19.95 -6.46
N GLU A 54 14.39 -20.21 -7.72
CA GLU A 54 12.99 -20.18 -8.19
C GLU A 54 12.14 -21.34 -7.64
N THR A 55 12.77 -22.40 -7.12
CA THR A 55 12.11 -23.54 -6.50
C THR A 55 11.80 -23.34 -5.01
N ALA A 56 12.30 -22.24 -4.42
CA ALA A 56 12.13 -21.94 -3.01
C ALA A 56 10.78 -21.25 -2.74
N LEU A 57 10.06 -21.75 -1.73
CA LEU A 57 8.79 -21.21 -1.28
C LEU A 57 8.81 -21.07 0.25
N ILE A 58 8.30 -19.95 0.75
CA ILE A 58 8.09 -19.73 2.19
C ILE A 58 6.59 -19.60 2.44
N ARG A 59 6.07 -20.23 3.49
CA ARG A 59 4.74 -19.98 4.03
C ARG A 59 4.88 -19.36 5.42
N LEU A 60 4.28 -18.19 5.63
CA LEU A 60 4.26 -17.55 6.94
C LEU A 60 2.97 -17.94 7.67
N GLU A 61 3.05 -18.20 8.98
CA GLU A 61 1.92 -18.68 9.80
C GLU A 61 1.25 -19.94 9.21
N GLY A 62 2.09 -20.91 8.82
CA GLY A 62 1.69 -22.17 8.21
C GLY A 62 1.41 -23.26 9.23
N LEU A 63 2.16 -24.36 9.16
CA LEU A 63 2.19 -25.39 10.20
C LEU A 63 2.92 -24.87 11.44
N GLU A 64 4.02 -24.15 11.22
CA GLU A 64 4.71 -23.36 12.24
C GLU A 64 4.75 -21.87 11.84
N ASP A 65 5.42 -21.05 12.66
CA ASP A 65 5.54 -19.59 12.42
C ASP A 65 6.07 -19.29 11.01
N ILE A 66 7.03 -20.08 10.54
CA ILE A 66 7.60 -20.03 9.18
C ILE A 66 7.82 -21.45 8.70
N ASP A 67 7.30 -21.79 7.52
CA ASP A 67 7.63 -23.04 6.83
C ASP A 67 8.41 -22.74 5.55
N THR A 68 9.49 -23.47 5.30
CA THR A 68 10.29 -23.36 4.08
C THR A 68 10.21 -24.64 3.25
N TYR A 69 10.13 -24.50 1.94
CA TYR A 69 10.00 -25.61 0.99
C TYR A 69 10.95 -25.40 -0.18
N VAL A 70 11.67 -26.46 -0.55
CA VAL A 70 12.39 -26.54 -1.83
C VAL A 70 11.64 -27.52 -2.73
N LEU A 71 11.05 -27.04 -3.83
CA LEU A 71 10.08 -27.78 -4.65
C LEU A 71 10.71 -28.77 -5.66
N GLU A 72 11.93 -29.25 -5.40
CA GLU A 72 12.61 -30.28 -6.21
C GLU A 72 12.23 -31.72 -5.83
N LYS A 73 12.82 -32.72 -6.51
CA LYS A 73 12.54 -34.16 -6.33
C LYS A 73 12.71 -34.66 -4.89
N THR A 74 13.55 -34.04 -4.08
CA THR A 74 13.86 -34.46 -2.70
C THR A 74 13.11 -33.67 -1.61
N LYS A 75 12.26 -32.69 -2.00
CA LYS A 75 11.43 -31.83 -1.12
C LYS A 75 12.02 -31.62 0.27
N HIS A 76 13.02 -30.75 0.40
CA HIS A 76 13.50 -30.34 1.71
C HIS A 76 12.46 -29.41 2.35
N ILE A 77 12.07 -29.71 3.58
CA ILE A 77 11.02 -28.97 4.31
C ILE A 77 11.52 -28.62 5.70
N GLU A 78 11.49 -27.35 6.07
CA GLU A 78 11.73 -26.94 7.46
C GLU A 78 10.50 -26.25 8.05
N HIS A 79 10.11 -26.68 9.24
CA HIS A 79 9.09 -26.05 10.05
C HIS A 79 9.75 -25.30 11.19
N ILE A 80 9.63 -23.98 11.18
CA ILE A 80 10.43 -23.11 12.04
C ILE A 80 9.50 -22.42 13.03
N GLN A 81 9.73 -22.67 14.31
CA GLN A 81 9.15 -21.92 15.41
C GLN A 81 10.16 -20.87 15.89
N VAL A 82 9.71 -19.63 16.06
CA VAL A 82 10.53 -18.49 16.46
C VAL A 82 10.12 -18.02 17.86
N LYS A 83 11.06 -17.90 18.79
CA LYS A 83 10.79 -17.51 20.19
C LYS A 83 11.77 -16.48 20.74
N TYR A 84 11.23 -15.42 21.33
CA TYR A 84 11.99 -14.37 22.02
C TYR A 84 11.66 -14.36 23.51
N SER A 85 12.66 -14.13 24.36
CA SER A 85 12.45 -13.89 25.79
C SER A 85 13.65 -13.18 26.42
N GLU A 86 13.38 -12.17 27.26
CA GLU A 86 14.42 -11.58 28.12
C GLU A 86 14.78 -12.50 29.29
N ASN A 87 13.82 -13.31 29.73
CA ASN A 87 14.01 -14.29 30.79
C ASN A 87 14.77 -15.52 30.29
N ARG A 88 15.57 -16.10 31.19
CA ARG A 88 16.22 -17.39 30.99
C ARG A 88 15.17 -18.49 30.94
N GLN A 89 15.26 -19.39 29.95
CA GLN A 89 14.31 -20.50 29.75
C GLN A 89 14.93 -21.85 30.13
N ASP A 90 14.14 -22.73 30.72
CA ASP A 90 14.53 -24.10 31.07
C ASP A 90 13.80 -25.16 30.22
N ALA A 91 14.02 -26.44 30.53
CA ALA A 91 13.46 -27.54 29.76
C ALA A 91 11.93 -27.62 29.78
N SER A 92 11.26 -27.04 30.78
CA SER A 92 9.79 -27.01 30.84
C SER A 92 9.18 -26.20 29.69
N TYR A 93 9.93 -25.20 29.17
CA TYR A 93 9.51 -24.34 28.07
C TYR A 93 9.26 -25.11 26.76
N LEU A 94 10.00 -26.21 26.54
CA LEU A 94 9.93 -26.95 25.28
C LEU A 94 8.68 -27.84 25.14
N LYS A 95 7.95 -28.14 26.21
CA LYS A 95 6.86 -29.14 26.15
C LYS A 95 5.79 -28.78 25.12
N SER A 96 5.37 -27.52 25.05
CA SER A 96 4.37 -27.08 24.06
C SER A 96 4.94 -27.07 22.64
N ILE A 97 6.18 -26.65 22.46
CA ILE A 97 6.86 -26.61 21.15
C ILE A 97 7.03 -28.04 20.59
N LEU A 98 7.52 -28.96 21.42
CA LEU A 98 7.66 -30.37 21.04
C LEU A 98 6.31 -31.01 20.70
N LYS A 99 5.23 -30.61 21.38
CA LYS A 99 3.89 -31.09 21.05
C LYS A 99 3.48 -30.68 19.63
N ASN A 100 3.67 -29.43 19.25
CA ASN A 100 3.35 -28.94 17.90
C ASN A 100 4.19 -29.67 16.83
N PHE A 101 5.51 -29.79 17.05
CA PHE A 101 6.39 -30.53 16.15
C PHE A 101 6.00 -32.00 16.02
N LEU A 102 5.63 -32.65 17.13
CA LEU A 102 5.19 -34.06 17.12
C LEU A 102 3.92 -34.25 16.31
N GLU A 103 2.96 -33.33 16.40
CA GLU A 103 1.72 -33.41 15.62
C GLU A 103 2.04 -33.50 14.12
N VAL A 104 2.84 -32.57 13.62
CA VAL A 104 3.26 -32.54 12.21
C VAL A 104 4.11 -33.76 11.85
N TYR A 105 5.05 -34.15 12.71
CA TYR A 105 5.92 -35.31 12.47
C TYR A 105 5.12 -36.62 12.33
N LEU A 106 4.15 -36.85 13.21
CA LEU A 106 3.36 -38.09 13.19
C LEU A 106 2.46 -38.18 11.95
N HIS A 107 2.03 -37.03 11.39
CA HIS A 107 1.24 -36.99 10.16
C HIS A 107 2.03 -37.35 8.90
N ASP A 108 3.36 -37.21 8.89
CA ASP A 108 4.21 -37.50 7.73
C ASP A 108 5.51 -38.21 8.14
N ILE A 109 5.38 -39.25 8.97
CA ILE A 109 6.52 -39.93 9.62
C ILE A 109 7.47 -40.62 8.63
N SER A 110 7.02 -40.87 7.40
CA SER A 110 7.85 -41.46 6.33
C SER A 110 8.76 -40.45 5.63
N ASN A 111 8.58 -39.15 5.87
CA ASN A 111 9.32 -38.10 5.18
C ASN A 111 10.60 -37.72 5.94
N ASN A 112 11.71 -38.30 5.50
CA ASN A 112 13.03 -38.06 6.09
C ASN A 112 13.67 -36.71 5.68
N SER A 113 13.02 -35.93 4.80
CA SER A 113 13.50 -34.62 4.35
C SER A 113 12.95 -33.46 5.19
N ARG A 114 12.20 -33.77 6.27
CA ARG A 114 11.56 -32.78 7.15
C ARG A 114 12.39 -32.50 8.39
N ALA A 115 12.63 -31.22 8.66
CA ALA A 115 13.25 -30.74 9.90
C ALA A 115 12.31 -29.81 10.68
N PHE A 116 12.45 -29.82 12.00
CA PHE A 116 11.73 -28.94 12.92
C PHE A 116 12.74 -28.07 13.66
N VAL A 117 12.66 -26.77 13.46
CA VAL A 117 13.68 -25.82 13.87
C VAL A 117 13.12 -24.89 14.93
N LEU A 118 13.80 -24.78 16.07
CA LEU A 118 13.55 -23.72 17.04
C LEU A 118 14.61 -22.62 16.86
N ILE A 119 14.15 -21.46 16.43
CA ILE A 119 14.94 -20.23 16.38
C ILE A 119 14.65 -19.42 17.63
N TYR A 120 15.69 -19.04 18.35
CA TYR A 120 15.50 -18.36 19.63
C TYR A 120 16.50 -17.25 19.95
N ASP A 121 16.01 -16.25 20.69
CA ASP A 121 16.84 -15.24 21.36
C ASP A 121 16.47 -15.17 22.84
N PHE A 122 17.11 -16.04 23.61
CA PHE A 122 17.09 -16.04 25.07
C PHE A 122 18.24 -16.88 25.61
N ASN A 123 18.53 -16.74 26.90
CA ASN A 123 19.50 -17.58 27.58
C ASN A 123 18.84 -18.90 28.02
N ILE A 124 19.59 -20.01 27.94
CA ILE A 124 19.12 -21.34 28.34
C ILE A 124 19.67 -21.70 29.74
N ALA A 125 18.81 -22.27 30.58
CA ALA A 125 19.17 -22.86 31.87
C ALA A 125 20.04 -24.10 31.70
N ASP A 126 20.98 -24.31 32.62
CA ASP A 126 21.74 -25.56 32.65
C ASP A 126 20.78 -26.73 32.93
N GLY A 127 21.00 -27.86 32.26
CA GLY A 127 20.13 -29.03 32.34
C GLY A 127 19.79 -29.62 30.97
N ASN A 128 18.67 -30.34 30.91
CA ASN A 128 18.32 -31.17 29.75
C ASN A 128 18.03 -30.37 28.48
N PHE A 129 17.58 -29.11 28.59
CA PHE A 129 17.42 -28.22 27.44
C PHE A 129 18.77 -27.88 26.81
N LYS A 130 19.73 -27.40 27.61
CA LYS A 130 21.08 -27.09 27.14
C LYS A 130 21.75 -28.30 26.49
N LYS A 131 21.57 -29.50 27.07
CA LYS A 131 22.07 -30.76 26.49
C LYS A 131 21.43 -31.08 25.14
N LEU A 132 20.12 -30.84 24.99
CA LEU A 132 19.41 -31.07 23.72
C LEU A 132 19.85 -30.10 22.62
N VAL A 133 20.07 -28.84 22.96
CA VAL A 133 20.46 -27.79 22.01
C VAL A 133 21.92 -27.91 21.60
N ASN A 134 22.82 -28.23 22.53
CA ASN A 134 24.26 -28.29 22.27
C ASN A 134 24.74 -29.61 21.66
N ARG A 135 23.84 -30.56 21.41
CA ARG A 135 24.21 -31.82 20.76
C ARG A 135 24.66 -31.56 19.33
N ARG A 136 25.63 -32.35 18.86
CA ARG A 136 25.93 -32.48 17.44
C ARG A 136 25.03 -33.54 16.81
N ASP A 137 24.86 -33.49 15.49
CA ASP A 137 23.98 -34.40 14.76
C ASP A 137 24.36 -35.88 14.92
N ASP A 138 25.64 -36.16 15.18
CA ASP A 138 26.21 -37.49 15.41
C ASP A 138 26.32 -37.87 16.90
N GLU A 139 26.06 -36.93 17.82
CA GLU A 139 26.26 -37.10 19.25
C GLU A 139 24.98 -37.58 19.94
N LYS A 140 25.05 -38.76 20.58
CA LYS A 140 23.93 -39.27 21.38
C LYS A 140 23.77 -38.44 22.64
N LEU A 141 22.53 -38.13 22.98
CA LEU A 141 22.17 -37.60 24.29
C LEU A 141 22.60 -38.57 25.39
N ASP A 142 23.00 -38.03 26.54
CA ASP A 142 23.23 -38.87 27.72
C ASP A 142 21.92 -39.50 28.22
N ASN A 143 22.05 -40.63 28.93
CA ASN A 143 20.90 -41.42 29.38
C ASN A 143 19.91 -40.60 30.22
N ASN A 144 20.38 -39.66 31.03
CA ASN A 144 19.52 -38.84 31.89
C ASN A 144 18.68 -37.86 31.04
N ALA A 145 19.27 -37.27 30.00
CA ALA A 145 18.56 -36.43 29.05
C ALA A 145 17.55 -37.24 28.22
N ILE A 146 17.93 -38.44 27.77
CA ILE A 146 17.03 -39.36 27.05
C ILE A 146 15.81 -39.68 27.91
N GLU A 147 16.03 -40.08 29.17
CA GLU A 147 14.95 -40.41 30.10
C GLU A 147 14.02 -39.22 30.33
N TYR A 148 14.58 -38.03 30.56
CA TYR A 148 13.80 -36.81 30.74
C TYR A 148 12.91 -36.51 29.53
N TRP A 149 13.48 -36.48 28.31
CA TRP A 149 12.71 -36.14 27.11
C TRP A 149 11.71 -37.23 26.73
N THR A 150 12.04 -38.50 26.98
CA THR A 150 11.10 -39.63 26.82
C THR A 150 9.89 -39.44 27.75
N ASN A 151 10.11 -39.02 29.00
CA ASN A 151 9.03 -38.73 29.94
C ASN A 151 8.17 -37.54 29.49
N ILE A 152 8.77 -36.47 28.95
CA ILE A 152 8.01 -35.34 28.39
C ILE A 152 7.14 -35.79 27.22
N ILE A 153 7.70 -36.58 26.29
CA ILE A 153 6.95 -37.10 25.14
C ILE A 153 5.83 -38.04 25.58
N LYS A 154 6.08 -38.90 26.58
CA LYS A 154 5.04 -39.77 27.15
C LYS A 154 3.88 -38.95 27.73
N GLN A 155 4.16 -37.85 28.43
CA GLN A 155 3.10 -36.94 28.91
C GLN A 155 2.33 -36.30 27.76
N ILE A 156 2.98 -35.99 26.63
CA ILE A 156 2.31 -35.47 25.43
C ILE A 156 1.40 -36.56 24.86
N GLN A 157 1.91 -37.78 24.66
CA GLN A 157 1.17 -38.94 24.17
C GLN A 157 -0.06 -39.26 25.02
N GLU A 158 0.07 -39.24 26.36
CA GLU A 158 -1.05 -39.42 27.29
C GLU A 158 -2.12 -38.33 27.11
N SER A 159 -1.72 -37.11 26.76
CA SER A 159 -2.64 -35.99 26.47
C SER A 159 -3.21 -35.98 25.04
N THR A 160 -2.67 -36.80 24.14
CA THR A 160 -3.10 -36.89 22.72
C THR A 160 -3.30 -38.34 22.27
N PRO A 161 -4.23 -39.09 22.91
CA PRO A 161 -4.42 -40.52 22.66
C PRO A 161 -4.96 -40.85 21.26
N TYR A 162 -5.50 -39.85 20.55
CA TYR A 162 -6.09 -39.98 19.21
C TYR A 162 -5.07 -39.75 18.07
N TRP A 163 -3.83 -39.38 18.38
CA TRP A 163 -2.77 -39.28 17.37
C TRP A 163 -2.21 -40.66 16.99
N ASN A 164 -1.65 -40.79 15.78
CA ASN A 164 -1.04 -42.03 15.34
C ASN A 164 0.40 -42.18 15.88
N TRP A 165 0.55 -42.93 16.97
CA TRP A 165 1.84 -43.20 17.61
C TRP A 165 2.50 -44.52 17.20
N GLU A 166 1.86 -45.34 16.34
CA GLU A 166 2.28 -46.73 16.09
C GLU A 166 3.72 -46.87 15.59
N ARG A 167 4.15 -45.91 14.75
CA ARG A 167 5.49 -45.89 14.14
C ARG A 167 6.46 -44.94 14.82
N TYR A 168 6.04 -44.31 15.92
CA TYR A 168 6.86 -43.33 16.63
C TYR A 168 8.14 -43.96 17.18
N ARG A 169 9.27 -43.29 16.94
CA ARG A 169 10.58 -43.66 17.47
C ARG A 169 11.27 -42.41 17.98
N PHE A 170 11.63 -42.41 19.27
CA PHE A 170 12.29 -41.28 19.93
C PHE A 170 13.51 -40.78 19.17
N GLY A 171 14.43 -41.69 18.82
CA GLY A 171 15.67 -41.32 18.13
C GLY A 171 15.44 -40.74 16.72
N ASP A 172 14.36 -41.11 16.05
CA ASP A 172 14.06 -40.62 14.70
C ASP A 172 13.52 -39.19 14.78
N PHE A 173 12.53 -38.97 15.63
CA PHE A 173 12.00 -37.63 15.90
C PHE A 173 13.07 -36.66 16.39
N ILE A 174 13.88 -37.10 17.35
CA ILE A 174 14.96 -36.30 17.92
C ILE A 174 15.98 -35.94 16.85
N ARG A 175 16.25 -36.77 15.83
CA ARG A 175 17.16 -36.41 14.71
C ARG A 175 16.59 -35.32 13.78
N CYS A 176 15.28 -35.15 13.73
CA CYS A 176 14.65 -34.10 12.93
C CYS A 176 14.66 -32.72 13.60
N LEU A 177 14.97 -32.63 14.91
CA LEU A 177 14.98 -31.35 15.63
C LEU A 177 16.28 -30.58 15.44
N LYS A 178 16.19 -29.30 15.09
CA LYS A 178 17.31 -28.34 15.02
C LYS A 178 17.07 -27.16 15.95
N PHE A 179 18.14 -26.59 16.48
CA PHE A 179 18.07 -25.45 17.41
C PHE A 179 19.12 -24.43 17.01
N GLU A 180 18.72 -23.18 16.80
CA GLU A 180 19.64 -22.11 16.44
C GLU A 180 19.34 -20.86 17.27
N ARG A 181 20.36 -20.36 17.94
CA ARG A 181 20.29 -19.09 18.66
C ARG A 181 20.59 -17.96 17.69
N VAL A 182 19.63 -17.08 17.44
CA VAL A 182 19.82 -15.94 16.54
C VAL A 182 19.48 -14.66 17.27
N ASN A 183 20.48 -13.81 17.50
CA ASN A 183 20.25 -12.58 18.24
C ASN A 183 19.44 -11.56 17.43
N ARG A 184 18.43 -10.94 18.04
CA ARG A 184 17.56 -9.92 17.42
C ARG A 184 18.35 -8.74 16.85
N GLY A 185 19.35 -8.26 17.58
CA GLY A 185 20.21 -7.17 17.14
C GLY A 185 21.01 -7.54 15.89
N SER A 186 21.53 -8.77 15.83
CA SER A 186 22.25 -9.28 14.65
C SER A 186 21.36 -9.40 13.41
N ILE A 187 20.11 -9.86 13.57
CA ILE A 187 19.14 -9.92 12.47
C ILE A 187 18.89 -8.52 11.92
N LYS A 188 18.57 -7.57 12.81
CA LYS A 188 18.29 -6.19 12.43
C LYS A 188 19.46 -5.55 11.68
N ALA A 189 20.70 -5.80 12.13
CA ALA A 189 21.90 -5.29 11.48
C ALA A 189 22.22 -5.97 10.13
N SER A 190 21.68 -7.16 9.87
CA SER A 190 21.95 -7.93 8.64
C SER A 190 21.00 -7.61 7.48
N ILE A 191 19.76 -7.17 7.76
CA ILE A 191 18.73 -7.00 6.73
C ILE A 191 19.13 -5.96 5.67
N GLU A 192 19.58 -4.77 6.09
CA GLU A 192 19.99 -3.71 5.16
C GLU A 192 21.18 -4.16 4.28
N PRO A 193 22.30 -4.67 4.82
CA PRO A 193 23.38 -5.22 3.99
C PRO A 193 22.92 -6.29 2.98
N MET A 194 22.03 -7.20 3.39
CA MET A 194 21.51 -8.24 2.49
C MET A 194 20.64 -7.65 1.37
N LEU A 195 19.86 -6.61 1.65
CA LEU A 195 19.09 -5.88 0.65
C LEU A 195 20.00 -5.18 -0.37
N ILE A 196 21.06 -4.51 0.12
CA ILE A 196 22.06 -3.84 -0.71
C ILE A 196 22.73 -4.86 -1.64
N GLU A 197 23.28 -5.94 -1.05
CA GLU A 197 24.00 -6.98 -1.80
C GLU A 197 23.11 -7.65 -2.86
N ARG A 198 21.86 -7.95 -2.51
CA ARG A 198 20.98 -8.74 -3.36
C ARG A 198 20.32 -7.93 -4.48
N TYR A 199 19.97 -6.67 -4.22
CA TYR A 199 19.18 -5.86 -5.13
C TYR A 199 19.92 -4.65 -5.68
N ASP A 200 21.20 -4.47 -5.35
CA ASP A 200 22.00 -3.31 -5.75
C ASP A 200 21.33 -1.99 -5.34
N ILE A 201 20.92 -1.91 -4.07
CA ILE A 201 20.33 -0.70 -3.49
C ILE A 201 21.48 0.18 -3.00
N SER A 202 21.88 1.18 -3.77
CA SER A 202 23.03 2.04 -3.48
C SER A 202 22.65 3.48 -3.12
N THR A 203 21.47 3.69 -2.54
CA THR A 203 20.91 5.02 -2.25
C THR A 203 20.43 5.02 -0.80
N GLY A 204 20.68 6.10 -0.05
CA GLY A 204 20.36 6.34 1.39
C GLY A 204 18.89 6.18 1.85
N ASN A 205 18.21 5.20 1.29
CA ASN A 205 16.81 4.81 1.36
C ASN A 205 16.69 3.32 1.79
N GLU A 206 17.79 2.67 2.19
CA GLU A 206 17.85 1.25 2.58
C GLU A 206 16.84 0.95 3.68
N ILE A 207 16.69 1.88 4.64
CA ILE A 207 15.71 1.80 5.72
C ILE A 207 14.26 1.76 5.21
N LEU A 208 13.96 2.37 4.05
CA LEU A 208 12.62 2.32 3.44
C LEU A 208 12.33 0.92 2.91
N TYR A 209 13.30 0.28 2.23
CA TYR A 209 13.17 -1.12 1.80
C TYR A 209 13.01 -2.06 2.99
N ALA A 210 13.80 -1.89 4.06
CA ALA A 210 13.71 -2.71 5.27
C ALA A 210 12.32 -2.57 5.95
N ARG A 211 11.78 -1.36 6.03
CA ARG A 211 10.44 -1.10 6.58
C ARG A 211 9.33 -1.69 5.70
N SER A 212 9.43 -1.54 4.38
CA SER A 212 8.48 -2.14 3.44
C SER A 212 8.52 -3.67 3.50
N LEU A 213 9.71 -4.28 3.59
CA LEU A 213 9.86 -5.72 3.77
C LEU A 213 9.24 -6.21 5.09
N PHE A 214 9.42 -5.45 6.17
CA PHE A 214 8.75 -5.75 7.45
C PHE A 214 7.23 -5.73 7.28
N TYR A 215 6.68 -4.73 6.58
CA TYR A 215 5.25 -4.65 6.31
C TYR A 215 4.76 -5.82 5.44
N LEU A 216 5.52 -6.22 4.41
CA LEU A 216 5.22 -7.39 3.59
C LEU A 216 5.10 -8.65 4.45
N CYS A 217 6.12 -8.93 5.28
CA CYS A 217 6.12 -10.07 6.20
C CYS A 217 4.91 -10.02 7.15
N PHE A 218 4.67 -8.88 7.79
CA PHE A 218 3.56 -8.71 8.71
C PHE A 218 2.20 -8.96 8.03
N SER A 219 2.00 -8.46 6.81
CA SER A 219 0.79 -8.68 6.02
C SER A 219 0.60 -10.15 5.66
N LYS A 220 1.67 -10.80 5.15
CA LYS A 220 1.69 -12.21 4.78
C LYS A 220 1.44 -13.13 5.97
N MET A 221 2.03 -12.84 7.14
CA MET A 221 1.77 -13.54 8.40
C MET A 221 0.29 -13.42 8.78
N LYS A 222 -0.26 -12.20 8.82
CA LYS A 222 -1.67 -11.95 9.17
C LYS A 222 -2.64 -12.75 8.29
N ASN A 223 -2.33 -12.90 7.01
CA ASN A 223 -3.16 -13.61 6.05
C ASN A 223 -2.80 -15.10 5.87
N ARG A 224 -1.74 -15.59 6.54
CA ARG A 224 -1.23 -16.97 6.42
C ARG A 224 -0.86 -17.35 4.99
N GLU A 225 -0.19 -16.43 4.30
CA GLU A 225 0.15 -16.52 2.89
C GLU A 225 1.56 -17.06 2.64
N SER A 226 1.77 -17.56 1.43
CA SER A 226 3.10 -17.90 0.92
C SER A 226 3.72 -16.75 0.14
N ILE A 227 5.03 -16.83 -0.04
CA ILE A 227 5.84 -15.96 -0.87
C ILE A 227 6.98 -16.77 -1.52
N ASP A 228 7.18 -16.55 -2.82
CA ASP A 228 8.28 -17.09 -3.59
C ASP A 228 9.27 -15.98 -4.00
N LYS A 229 10.34 -16.37 -4.70
CA LYS A 229 11.35 -15.43 -5.17
C LYS A 229 10.78 -14.38 -6.13
N SER A 230 9.97 -14.79 -7.11
CA SER A 230 9.41 -13.87 -8.10
C SER A 230 8.53 -12.80 -7.46
N GLU A 231 7.73 -13.19 -6.46
CA GLU A 231 6.88 -12.26 -5.73
C GLU A 231 7.71 -11.28 -4.88
N LEU A 232 8.75 -11.77 -4.19
CA LEU A 232 9.65 -10.92 -3.42
C LEU A 232 10.40 -9.92 -4.32
N ASP A 233 10.96 -10.40 -5.44
CA ASP A 233 11.71 -9.57 -6.38
C ASP A 233 10.78 -8.48 -6.98
N LYS A 234 9.53 -8.83 -7.32
CA LYS A 234 8.51 -7.87 -7.80
C LYS A 234 8.18 -6.82 -6.73
N TYR A 235 7.98 -7.23 -5.48
CA TYR A 235 7.68 -6.31 -4.39
C TYR A 235 8.81 -5.30 -4.17
N ILE A 236 10.07 -5.76 -4.18
CA ILE A 236 11.23 -4.87 -4.04
C ILE A 236 11.31 -3.89 -5.22
N LEU A 237 10.98 -4.32 -6.44
CA LEU A 237 10.89 -3.43 -7.60
C LEU A 237 9.78 -2.38 -7.43
N GLU A 238 8.60 -2.76 -6.95
CA GLU A 238 7.51 -1.81 -6.67
C GLU A 238 7.93 -0.76 -5.62
N VAL A 239 8.60 -1.18 -4.55
CA VAL A 239 9.15 -0.25 -3.54
C VAL A 239 10.18 0.70 -4.17
N ARG A 240 11.05 0.19 -5.06
CA ARG A 240 11.99 1.02 -5.81
C ARG A 240 11.27 2.06 -6.66
N GLU A 241 10.21 1.66 -7.37
CA GLU A 241 9.39 2.58 -8.15
C GLU A 241 8.74 3.64 -7.27
N ASP A 242 8.19 3.27 -6.11
CA ASP A 242 7.54 4.21 -5.19
C ASP A 242 8.53 5.20 -4.56
N ILE A 243 9.74 4.75 -4.22
CA ILE A 243 10.83 5.63 -3.77
C ILE A 243 11.23 6.59 -4.90
N ASN A 244 11.35 6.10 -6.13
CA ASN A 244 11.68 6.92 -7.29
C ASN A 244 10.56 7.92 -7.64
N ARG A 245 9.29 7.54 -7.44
CA ARG A 245 8.12 8.44 -7.54
C ARG A 245 8.20 9.58 -6.52
N GLY A 246 8.76 9.33 -5.33
CA GLY A 246 8.94 10.34 -4.28
C GLY A 246 10.16 11.25 -4.47
N ALA A 247 11.19 10.82 -5.21
CA ALA A 247 12.49 11.50 -5.23
C ALA A 247 12.94 12.10 -6.58
N VAL A 248 12.38 11.71 -7.74
CA VAL A 248 13.04 12.01 -9.04
C VAL A 248 12.22 12.87 -10.00
N ASN A 249 10.92 13.08 -9.78
CA ASN A 249 10.12 13.86 -10.73
C ASN A 249 9.21 14.88 -10.04
N PRO A 250 9.60 16.17 -9.97
CA PRO A 250 8.75 17.20 -9.39
C PRO A 250 7.40 17.34 -10.12
N ALA A 251 7.27 16.83 -11.34
CA ALA A 251 6.00 16.81 -12.08
C ALA A 251 4.90 15.96 -11.41
N VAL A 252 5.23 15.08 -10.46
CA VAL A 252 4.20 14.40 -9.64
C VAL A 252 3.33 15.42 -8.88
N HIS A 253 3.88 16.58 -8.51
CA HIS A 253 3.12 17.65 -7.86
C HIS A 253 2.39 18.57 -8.86
N TRP A 254 2.74 18.49 -10.15
CA TRP A 254 2.21 19.32 -11.23
C TRP A 254 1.16 18.61 -12.07
N ILE A 255 1.18 17.28 -12.04
CA ILE A 255 0.31 16.42 -12.84
C ILE A 255 -0.60 15.64 -11.90
N LYS A 256 -1.88 16.04 -11.85
CA LYS A 256 -2.88 15.39 -11.01
C LYS A 256 -3.69 14.40 -11.86
N PRO A 257 -3.66 13.08 -11.58
CA PRO A 257 -4.57 12.14 -12.20
C PRO A 257 -6.02 12.42 -11.79
N ILE A 258 -6.95 12.36 -12.73
CA ILE A 258 -8.38 12.57 -12.51
C ILE A 258 -9.11 11.25 -12.74
N ASP A 259 -9.48 10.58 -11.64
CA ASP A 259 -10.35 9.40 -11.69
C ASP A 259 -11.78 9.80 -11.32
N PHE A 260 -12.59 10.09 -12.34
CA PHE A 260 -13.96 10.54 -12.16
C PHE A 260 -14.85 9.56 -11.36
N ARG A 261 -14.48 8.28 -11.29
CA ARG A 261 -15.23 7.27 -10.51
C ARG A 261 -15.00 7.40 -9.00
N LYS A 262 -13.93 8.08 -8.58
CA LYS A 262 -13.56 8.31 -7.18
C LYS A 262 -13.96 9.69 -6.67
N ILE A 263 -14.46 10.57 -7.55
CA ILE A 263 -14.85 11.93 -7.20
C ILE A 263 -16.28 11.91 -6.66
N SER A 264 -16.47 12.47 -5.47
CA SER A 264 -17.81 12.72 -4.92
C SER A 264 -18.48 13.87 -5.67
N ALA A 265 -19.73 13.68 -6.09
CA ALA A 265 -20.55 14.72 -6.71
C ALA A 265 -20.63 15.97 -5.81
N SER A 266 -20.43 17.15 -6.40
CA SER A 266 -20.61 18.42 -5.69
C SER A 266 -22.09 18.70 -5.43
N ASN A 267 -22.42 19.07 -4.20
CA ASN A 267 -23.78 19.45 -3.77
C ASN A 267 -23.86 20.92 -3.32
N ASP A 268 -22.81 21.72 -3.52
CA ASP A 268 -22.68 23.05 -2.92
C ASP A 268 -23.40 24.17 -3.69
N GLY A 269 -23.98 23.87 -4.87
CA GLY A 269 -24.72 24.84 -5.69
C GLY A 269 -23.85 25.96 -6.29
N MET A 270 -22.56 26.05 -5.91
CA MET A 270 -21.66 27.15 -6.25
C MET A 270 -21.36 27.22 -7.76
N TYR A 271 -21.55 26.11 -8.49
CA TYR A 271 -21.41 26.07 -9.94
C TYR A 271 -22.33 27.12 -10.63
N TYR A 272 -23.59 27.22 -10.20
CA TYR A 272 -24.55 28.17 -10.79
C TYR A 272 -24.33 29.62 -10.33
N GLU A 273 -23.53 29.82 -9.28
CA GLU A 273 -23.11 31.15 -8.81
C GLU A 273 -21.93 31.73 -9.62
N GLY A 274 -21.50 31.02 -10.68
CA GLY A 274 -20.43 31.48 -11.57
C GLY A 274 -19.03 31.11 -11.11
N LYS A 275 -18.89 30.18 -10.16
CA LYS A 275 -17.61 29.58 -9.80
C LYS A 275 -17.00 28.83 -11.00
N LYS A 276 -15.67 28.75 -11.02
CA LYS A 276 -14.94 27.96 -12.02
C LYS A 276 -15.33 26.48 -11.89
N ALA A 277 -15.69 25.86 -13.01
CA ALA A 277 -16.06 24.45 -13.06
C ALA A 277 -14.90 23.52 -12.68
N ASP A 278 -15.19 22.49 -11.90
CA ASP A 278 -14.27 21.41 -11.51
C ASP A 278 -14.87 20.04 -11.88
N PRO A 279 -14.05 18.97 -12.06
CA PRO A 279 -14.52 17.60 -12.24
C PRO A 279 -15.71 17.15 -11.39
N ALA A 280 -15.81 17.58 -10.13
CA ALA A 280 -16.93 17.22 -9.25
C ALA A 280 -18.29 17.73 -9.78
N ASP A 281 -18.31 18.91 -10.42
CA ASP A 281 -19.50 19.50 -11.01
C ASP A 281 -19.97 18.72 -12.24
N ILE A 282 -19.02 18.17 -13.00
CA ILE A 282 -19.32 17.32 -14.16
C ILE A 282 -19.95 16.00 -13.72
N VAL A 283 -19.37 15.35 -12.71
CA VAL A 283 -19.88 14.07 -12.16
C VAL A 283 -21.28 14.26 -11.56
N ALA A 284 -21.54 15.42 -10.95
CA ALA A 284 -22.86 15.79 -10.44
C ALA A 284 -23.89 16.09 -11.56
N GLY A 285 -23.49 16.14 -12.83
CA GLY A 285 -24.38 16.40 -13.96
C GLY A 285 -24.90 17.84 -14.02
N LEU A 286 -24.24 18.80 -13.35
CA LEU A 286 -24.69 20.20 -13.28
C LEU A 286 -24.65 20.92 -14.63
N PRO A 287 -23.63 20.71 -15.50
CA PRO A 287 -23.57 21.43 -16.77
C PRO A 287 -24.63 21.00 -17.78
N VAL A 288 -25.21 21.99 -18.46
CA VAL A 288 -26.09 21.76 -19.61
C VAL A 288 -25.29 21.16 -20.79
N PRO A 289 -25.75 20.05 -21.40
CA PRO A 289 -25.16 19.47 -22.59
C PRO A 289 -25.02 20.44 -23.76
N ARG A 290 -23.88 20.38 -24.45
CA ARG A 290 -23.60 21.08 -25.71
C ARG A 290 -23.13 20.06 -26.77
N PRO A 291 -24.00 19.14 -27.23
CA PRO A 291 -23.61 17.97 -28.00
C PRO A 291 -22.81 18.31 -29.27
N ASP A 292 -23.16 19.37 -29.99
CA ASP A 292 -22.47 19.77 -31.21
C ASP A 292 -21.00 20.13 -30.96
N LEU A 293 -20.74 20.90 -29.89
CA LEU A 293 -19.40 21.29 -29.51
C LEU A 293 -18.62 20.12 -28.92
N GLU A 294 -19.25 19.33 -28.07
CA GLU A 294 -18.65 18.15 -27.44
C GLU A 294 -18.26 17.10 -28.48
N ASN A 295 -19.16 16.78 -29.41
CA ASN A 295 -18.90 15.83 -30.50
C ASN A 295 -17.81 16.34 -31.45
N LYS A 296 -17.77 17.65 -31.72
CA LYS A 296 -16.72 18.25 -32.53
C LYS A 296 -15.34 18.14 -31.88
N ILE A 297 -15.24 18.31 -30.56
CA ILE A 297 -13.98 18.13 -29.84
C ILE A 297 -13.59 16.65 -29.84
N LYS A 298 -14.53 15.74 -29.54
CA LYS A 298 -14.29 14.29 -29.53
C LYS A 298 -13.82 13.76 -30.88
N SER A 299 -14.43 14.19 -31.98
CA SER A 299 -13.98 13.78 -33.33
C SER A 299 -12.59 14.32 -33.65
N THR A 300 -12.30 15.57 -33.27
CA THR A 300 -10.98 16.18 -33.48
C THR A 300 -9.88 15.50 -32.66
N ILE A 301 -10.21 15.00 -31.46
CA ILE A 301 -9.27 14.24 -30.63
C ILE A 301 -8.76 12.99 -31.35
N ASN A 302 -9.53 12.37 -32.24
CA ASN A 302 -9.03 11.22 -32.98
C ASN A 302 -7.92 11.59 -33.98
N ASP A 303 -8.01 12.79 -34.57
CA ASP A 303 -7.15 13.22 -35.68
C ASP A 303 -6.05 14.20 -35.27
N SER A 304 -6.01 14.64 -34.00
CA SER A 304 -5.11 15.72 -33.57
C SER A 304 -4.64 15.52 -32.14
N THR A 305 -3.33 15.64 -31.94
CA THR A 305 -2.66 15.51 -30.63
C THR A 305 -2.98 16.70 -29.72
N ILE A 306 -3.20 17.90 -30.29
CA ILE A 306 -3.38 19.15 -29.54
C ILE A 306 -4.70 19.80 -29.94
N ILE A 307 -5.57 20.07 -28.97
CA ILE A 307 -6.85 20.75 -29.14
C ILE A 307 -6.88 21.97 -28.24
N ILE A 308 -7.27 23.11 -28.81
CA ILE A 308 -7.31 24.39 -28.12
C ILE A 308 -8.73 24.96 -28.16
N ILE A 309 -9.31 25.19 -26.99
CA ILE A 309 -10.61 25.83 -26.80
C ILE A 309 -10.38 27.29 -26.40
N LYS A 310 -10.60 28.21 -27.34
CA LYS A 310 -10.40 29.66 -27.14
C LYS A 310 -11.73 30.43 -27.21
N SER A 311 -11.96 31.28 -26.21
CA SER A 311 -13.09 32.21 -26.17
C SER A 311 -12.93 33.25 -25.05
N SER A 312 -13.79 34.27 -25.04
CA SER A 312 -13.92 35.21 -23.91
C SER A 312 -14.20 34.52 -22.56
N SER A 313 -13.91 35.21 -21.46
CA SER A 313 -14.22 34.73 -20.10
C SER A 313 -15.73 34.46 -19.93
N GLY A 314 -16.08 33.52 -19.06
CA GLY A 314 -17.49 33.17 -18.76
C GLY A 314 -18.22 32.34 -19.81
N GLN A 315 -17.60 31.99 -20.94
CA GLN A 315 -18.27 31.24 -22.02
C GLN A 315 -18.34 29.71 -21.82
N GLY A 316 -17.86 29.21 -20.67
CA GLY A 316 -17.91 27.79 -20.32
C GLY A 316 -16.82 26.91 -20.95
N LYS A 317 -15.61 27.45 -21.19
CA LYS A 317 -14.48 26.67 -21.76
C LYS A 317 -14.04 25.52 -20.85
N THR A 318 -13.82 25.82 -19.57
CA THR A 318 -13.42 24.85 -18.55
C THR A 318 -14.47 23.77 -18.39
N THR A 319 -15.75 24.15 -18.33
CA THR A 319 -16.89 23.23 -18.33
C THR A 319 -16.85 22.28 -19.53
N LEU A 320 -16.66 22.83 -20.75
CA LEU A 320 -16.63 22.05 -21.98
C LEU A 320 -15.44 21.08 -22.01
N ALA A 321 -14.26 21.53 -21.56
CA ALA A 321 -13.07 20.68 -21.50
C ALA A 321 -13.25 19.50 -20.53
N TRP A 322 -13.72 19.77 -19.31
CA TRP A 322 -13.93 18.72 -18.32
C TRP A 322 -15.02 17.74 -18.70
N ARG A 323 -16.09 18.23 -19.33
CA ARG A 323 -17.17 17.37 -19.83
C ARG A 323 -16.69 16.40 -20.91
N VAL A 324 -15.93 16.90 -21.88
CA VAL A 324 -15.33 16.03 -22.92
C VAL A 324 -14.33 15.05 -22.30
N ALA A 325 -13.50 15.49 -21.36
CA ALA A 325 -12.57 14.61 -20.65
C ALA A 325 -13.29 13.52 -19.86
N TYR A 326 -14.42 13.83 -19.22
CA TYR A 326 -15.27 12.86 -18.53
C TYR A 326 -15.80 11.79 -19.48
N GLU A 327 -16.35 12.19 -20.63
CA GLU A 327 -16.88 11.24 -21.61
C GLU A 327 -15.79 10.35 -22.24
N LEU A 328 -14.57 10.87 -22.36
CA LEU A 328 -13.42 10.14 -22.90
C LEU A 328 -12.68 9.29 -21.86
N SER A 329 -13.03 9.39 -20.57
CA SER A 329 -12.32 8.71 -19.47
C SER A 329 -12.37 7.17 -19.53
N ASN A 330 -13.28 6.60 -20.33
CA ASN A 330 -13.32 5.16 -20.59
C ASN A 330 -12.19 4.68 -21.51
N ASN A 331 -11.67 5.57 -22.37
CA ASN A 331 -10.65 5.26 -23.38
C ASN A 331 -9.31 5.95 -23.10
N TYR A 332 -9.31 7.01 -22.28
CA TYR A 332 -8.13 7.81 -21.97
C TYR A 332 -7.94 7.94 -20.46
N SER A 333 -6.68 7.89 -20.02
CA SER A 333 -6.30 8.29 -18.67
C SER A 333 -6.24 9.80 -18.58
N VAL A 334 -7.10 10.42 -17.76
CA VAL A 334 -7.23 11.88 -17.68
C VAL A 334 -6.28 12.47 -16.63
N TYR A 335 -5.56 13.51 -17.03
CA TYR A 335 -4.60 14.24 -16.18
C TYR A 335 -4.86 15.74 -16.23
N LEU A 336 -4.68 16.43 -15.11
CA LEU A 336 -4.60 17.89 -15.03
C LEU A 336 -3.14 18.32 -14.91
N LEU A 337 -2.66 19.19 -15.80
CA LEU A 337 -1.36 19.83 -15.65
C LEU A 337 -1.54 21.23 -15.05
N SER A 338 -1.00 21.45 -13.85
CA SER A 338 -1.09 22.73 -13.12
C SER A 338 0.18 23.57 -13.21
N TRP A 339 1.30 23.01 -13.69
CA TRP A 339 2.57 23.73 -13.78
C TRP A 339 3.37 23.30 -14.99
N CYS A 340 3.77 24.29 -15.78
CA CYS A 340 4.59 24.19 -16.98
C CYS A 340 5.21 25.59 -17.25
N MET A 341 5.92 26.12 -16.24
CA MET A 341 6.44 27.48 -16.26
C MET A 341 7.93 27.56 -16.59
N ASP A 342 8.75 26.61 -16.12
CA ASP A 342 10.19 26.61 -16.38
C ASP A 342 10.56 25.60 -17.46
N SER A 343 11.26 26.08 -18.49
CA SER A 343 11.84 25.25 -19.54
C SER A 343 12.76 24.13 -19.03
N LYS A 344 13.43 24.34 -17.88
CA LYS A 344 14.32 23.34 -17.26
C LYS A 344 13.58 22.15 -16.65
N GLU A 345 12.28 22.31 -16.41
CA GLU A 345 11.44 21.33 -15.73
C GLU A 345 10.58 20.50 -16.71
N LEU A 346 10.63 20.82 -18.00
CA LEU A 346 9.82 20.16 -19.02
C LEU A 346 10.18 18.69 -19.20
N ASP A 347 11.45 18.33 -19.08
CA ASP A 347 11.90 16.94 -19.21
C ASP A 347 11.29 16.04 -18.13
N SER A 348 11.09 16.58 -16.93
CA SER A 348 10.38 15.90 -15.84
C SER A 348 8.91 15.64 -16.22
N ILE A 349 8.20 16.62 -16.78
CA ILE A 349 6.82 16.43 -17.28
C ILE A 349 6.77 15.35 -18.38
N VAL A 350 7.72 15.39 -19.32
CA VAL A 350 7.81 14.43 -20.43
C VAL A 350 8.09 13.02 -19.93
N GLU A 351 9.01 12.86 -18.98
CA GLU A 351 9.34 11.57 -18.37
C GLU A 351 8.14 10.97 -17.64
N TYR A 352 7.38 11.80 -16.90
CA TYR A 352 6.15 11.38 -16.25
C TYR A 352 5.18 10.80 -17.29
N ILE A 353 4.86 11.57 -18.33
CA ILE A 353 3.90 11.15 -19.37
C ILE A 353 4.38 9.89 -20.10
N ARG A 354 5.67 9.83 -20.44
CA ARG A 354 6.30 8.66 -21.07
C ARG A 354 6.15 7.41 -20.20
N SER A 355 6.31 7.53 -18.87
CA SER A 355 6.15 6.39 -17.95
C SER A 355 4.72 5.85 -17.96
N ARG A 356 3.70 6.71 -18.03
CA ARG A 356 2.29 6.30 -18.10
C ARG A 356 2.00 5.56 -19.41
N ILE A 357 2.57 6.02 -20.51
CA ILE A 357 2.44 5.34 -21.81
C ILE A 357 3.12 3.97 -21.81
N LYS A 358 4.29 3.83 -21.16
CA LYS A 358 4.98 2.54 -21.04
C LYS A 358 4.17 1.48 -20.30
N VAL A 359 3.34 1.87 -19.35
CA VAL A 359 2.43 0.95 -18.62
C VAL A 359 1.10 0.75 -19.35
N GLY A 360 0.98 1.20 -20.60
CA GLY A 360 -0.16 0.96 -21.48
C GLY A 360 -1.29 1.99 -21.38
N GLU A 361 -1.08 3.10 -20.67
CA GLU A 361 -2.08 4.18 -20.64
C GLU A 361 -2.09 5.01 -21.93
N LEU A 362 -3.23 5.64 -22.22
CA LEU A 362 -3.38 6.65 -23.27
C LEU A 362 -3.72 8.02 -22.62
N PRO A 363 -2.73 8.86 -22.30
CA PRO A 363 -2.95 10.08 -21.54
C PRO A 363 -3.74 11.16 -22.31
N LEU A 364 -4.79 11.70 -21.70
CA LEU A 364 -5.46 12.95 -22.06
C LEU A 364 -5.13 14.01 -21.01
N ILE A 365 -4.30 14.98 -21.37
CA ILE A 365 -3.75 15.99 -20.46
C ILE A 365 -4.50 17.30 -20.67
N VAL A 366 -5.18 17.75 -19.64
CA VAL A 366 -5.94 19.00 -19.61
C VAL A 366 -5.06 20.14 -19.09
N LEU A 367 -4.96 21.21 -19.86
CA LEU A 367 -4.33 22.48 -19.47
C LEU A 367 -5.43 23.53 -19.40
N ASP A 368 -5.95 23.76 -18.20
CA ASP A 368 -7.13 24.60 -18.04
C ASP A 368 -6.76 26.05 -17.69
N ASN A 369 -7.15 26.95 -18.59
CA ASN A 369 -6.95 28.39 -18.55
C ASN A 369 -5.47 28.78 -18.56
N LEU A 370 -4.86 28.77 -19.76
CA LEU A 370 -3.48 29.21 -19.97
C LEU A 370 -3.19 30.54 -19.28
N ASP A 371 -2.16 30.53 -18.45
CA ASP A 371 -1.65 31.65 -17.69
C ASP A 371 -0.11 31.56 -17.55
N ALA A 372 0.46 32.37 -16.66
CA ALA A 372 1.89 32.38 -16.40
C ALA A 372 2.44 31.02 -15.95
N GLN A 373 1.66 30.21 -15.22
CA GLN A 373 2.11 28.90 -14.73
C GLN A 373 2.22 27.87 -15.87
N LEU A 374 1.51 28.09 -16.99
CA LEU A 374 1.50 27.19 -18.13
C LEU A 374 2.19 27.77 -19.37
N LYS A 375 3.00 28.84 -19.22
CA LYS A 375 3.56 29.59 -20.35
C LYS A 375 4.43 28.76 -21.32
N GLU A 376 5.08 27.70 -20.84
CA GLU A 376 5.97 26.84 -21.65
C GLU A 376 5.24 25.68 -22.35
N TRP A 377 3.89 25.65 -22.33
CA TRP A 377 3.11 24.54 -22.89
C TRP A 377 3.43 24.24 -24.36
N ASN A 378 3.77 25.25 -25.17
CA ASN A 378 4.15 25.09 -26.57
C ASN A 378 5.44 24.27 -26.71
N ARG A 379 6.44 24.59 -25.88
CA ARG A 379 7.72 23.89 -25.87
C ARG A 379 7.54 22.46 -25.34
N LEU A 380 6.72 22.29 -24.30
CA LEU A 380 6.33 20.97 -23.81
C LEU A 380 5.70 20.12 -24.93
N ALA A 381 4.77 20.70 -25.70
CA ALA A 381 4.11 19.99 -26.79
C ALA A 381 5.09 19.55 -27.89
N GLN A 382 6.08 20.38 -28.22
CA GLN A 382 7.16 20.02 -29.16
C GLN A 382 8.01 18.85 -28.63
N ILE A 383 8.45 18.94 -27.38
CA ILE A 383 9.30 17.90 -26.77
C ILE A 383 8.52 16.57 -26.69
N LEU A 384 7.24 16.60 -26.29
CA LEU A 384 6.37 15.42 -26.27
C LEU A 384 6.20 14.80 -27.67
N GLN A 385 5.97 15.61 -28.70
CA GLN A 385 5.85 15.11 -30.07
C GLN A 385 7.13 14.38 -30.53
N MET A 386 8.31 14.92 -30.20
CA MET A 386 9.61 14.31 -30.53
C MET A 386 9.87 13.01 -29.77
N HIS A 387 9.51 12.97 -28.49
CA HIS A 387 9.95 11.93 -27.55
C HIS A 387 8.92 10.84 -27.25
N VAL A 388 7.65 11.12 -27.55
CA VAL A 388 6.49 10.32 -27.14
C VAL A 388 5.54 10.06 -28.32
N GLY A 389 5.68 10.79 -29.44
CA GLY A 389 4.91 10.58 -30.66
C GLY A 389 3.43 10.94 -30.49
N SER A 390 2.52 10.16 -31.06
CA SER A 390 1.06 10.44 -31.04
C SER A 390 0.30 9.75 -29.90
N ASN A 391 0.99 9.18 -28.91
CA ASN A 391 0.37 8.37 -27.84
C ASN A 391 -0.14 9.19 -26.64
N TYR A 392 -0.47 10.47 -26.86
CA TYR A 392 -1.07 11.36 -25.87
C TYR A 392 -2.01 12.36 -26.54
N ARG A 393 -2.81 13.09 -25.75
CA ARG A 393 -3.64 14.21 -26.22
C ARG A 393 -3.51 15.40 -25.26
N LEU A 394 -3.42 16.62 -25.77
CA LEU A 394 -3.51 17.86 -25.01
C LEU A 394 -4.85 18.54 -25.28
N LEU A 395 -5.58 18.85 -24.21
CA LEU A 395 -6.81 19.63 -24.26
C LEU A 395 -6.62 20.93 -23.48
N ILE A 396 -6.50 22.04 -24.22
CA ILE A 396 -6.07 23.32 -23.67
C ILE A 396 -7.24 24.29 -23.70
N THR A 397 -7.48 25.01 -22.60
CA THR A 397 -8.44 26.12 -22.58
C THR A 397 -7.72 27.45 -22.37
N THR A 398 -8.15 28.50 -23.05
CA THR A 398 -7.51 29.82 -22.97
C THR A 398 -8.48 30.96 -23.24
N ARG A 399 -8.27 32.12 -22.60
CA ARG A 399 -9.03 33.33 -22.93
C ARG A 399 -8.50 33.93 -24.22
N GLU A 400 -9.37 34.66 -24.91
CA GLU A 400 -8.96 35.32 -26.15
C GLU A 400 -7.83 36.33 -25.93
N SER A 401 -7.86 37.08 -24.83
CA SER A 401 -6.80 37.98 -24.39
C SER A 401 -5.49 37.25 -24.09
N ASP A 402 -5.59 36.14 -23.35
CA ASP A 402 -4.43 35.44 -22.79
C ASP A 402 -3.69 34.66 -23.88
N TRP A 403 -4.40 34.26 -24.93
CA TRP A 403 -3.80 33.67 -26.13
C TRP A 403 -2.73 34.57 -26.75
N TYR A 404 -2.92 35.89 -26.80
CA TYR A 404 -1.91 36.77 -27.38
C TYR A 404 -0.61 36.79 -26.57
N LEU A 405 -0.68 36.47 -25.28
CA LEU A 405 0.47 36.46 -24.37
C LEU A 405 1.13 35.08 -24.30
N TYR A 406 0.35 34.00 -24.38
CA TYR A 406 0.80 32.63 -24.10
C TYR A 406 0.69 31.68 -25.30
N SER A 407 0.35 32.16 -26.50
CA SER A 407 0.25 31.32 -27.71
C SER A 407 1.58 30.78 -28.23
N GLY A 408 2.71 31.30 -27.72
CA GLY A 408 4.06 30.90 -28.11
C GLY A 408 4.42 31.29 -29.55
N ASP A 409 5.60 30.86 -29.99
CA ASP A 409 6.05 31.11 -31.37
C ASP A 409 5.32 30.17 -32.35
N GLN A 410 4.36 30.73 -33.08
CA GLN A 410 3.53 30.01 -34.06
C GLN A 410 4.20 29.88 -35.44
N SER A 411 5.38 30.48 -35.63
CA SER A 411 6.07 30.49 -36.91
C SER A 411 6.84 29.18 -37.21
N ASN A 412 6.99 28.32 -36.20
CA ASN A 412 7.79 27.11 -36.30
C ASN A 412 7.01 25.95 -36.96
N ARG A 413 7.45 25.52 -38.15
CA ARG A 413 6.76 24.56 -39.04
C ARG A 413 6.73 23.10 -38.53
N GLU A 414 7.38 22.80 -37.41
CA GLU A 414 7.49 21.44 -36.84
C GLU A 414 6.40 21.08 -35.82
N LEU A 415 5.55 22.02 -35.42
CA LEU A 415 4.34 21.67 -34.68
C LEU A 415 3.38 20.91 -35.62
N PRO A 416 2.74 19.81 -35.17
CA PRO A 416 1.47 19.41 -35.75
C PRO A 416 0.57 20.63 -35.62
N LEU A 417 0.24 21.28 -36.75
CA LEU A 417 -0.52 22.54 -36.78
C LEU A 417 -1.66 22.45 -35.75
N PRO A 418 -1.63 23.24 -34.66
CA PRO A 418 -2.74 23.22 -33.72
C PRO A 418 -3.99 23.56 -34.52
N LYS A 419 -4.98 22.66 -34.56
CA LYS A 419 -6.29 23.00 -35.10
C LYS A 419 -6.91 24.00 -34.13
N LEU A 420 -6.66 25.27 -34.42
CA LEU A 420 -7.11 26.40 -33.64
C LEU A 420 -8.63 26.52 -33.76
N PHE A 421 -9.36 26.28 -32.67
CA PHE A 421 -10.77 26.64 -32.61
C PHE A 421 -10.91 28.06 -32.09
N ALA A 422 -11.39 28.96 -32.94
CA ALA A 422 -11.81 30.29 -32.56
C ALA A 422 -13.32 30.48 -32.82
N LYS A 423 -13.97 31.11 -31.84
CA LYS A 423 -15.36 31.59 -31.71
C LYS A 423 -16.42 30.56 -31.32
N LEU A 424 -16.52 30.35 -29.99
CA LEU A 424 -17.82 30.27 -29.31
C LEU A 424 -18.60 31.56 -29.59
N ARG A 425 -19.36 31.60 -30.70
CA ARG A 425 -20.46 32.55 -30.85
C ARG A 425 -21.62 31.95 -30.05
N VAL A 426 -22.03 32.64 -29.00
CA VAL A 426 -23.35 32.42 -28.41
C VAL A 426 -24.35 32.66 -29.53
N LEU A 427 -24.95 31.60 -30.06
CA LEU A 427 -26.29 31.74 -30.59
C LEU A 427 -27.12 32.14 -29.37
N ARG A 428 -27.50 33.41 -29.30
CA ARG A 428 -28.70 33.78 -28.54
C ARG A 428 -29.84 33.13 -29.31
N GLU A 429 -30.04 31.83 -29.11
CA GLU A 429 -31.35 31.26 -29.27
C GLU A 429 -32.15 31.75 -28.08
N GLU A 430 -33.23 32.43 -28.42
CA GLU A 430 -34.22 33.01 -27.54
C GLU A 430 -34.52 32.01 -26.42
N LEU A 431 -34.30 32.45 -25.17
CA LEU A 431 -34.89 31.79 -24.02
C LEU A 431 -36.38 31.64 -24.33
N PRO A 432 -36.96 30.42 -24.40
CA PRO A 432 -38.39 30.32 -24.21
C PRO A 432 -38.66 30.89 -22.81
N GLU A 433 -39.57 31.85 -22.73
CA GLU A 433 -39.96 32.45 -21.46
C GLU A 433 -40.16 31.36 -20.41
N SER A 434 -39.48 31.52 -19.28
CA SER A 434 -39.62 30.65 -18.12
C SER A 434 -41.10 30.44 -17.77
N PRO A 435 -41.59 29.20 -17.55
CA PRO A 435 -42.96 28.96 -17.09
C PRO A 435 -43.17 29.28 -15.60
N LEU A 436 -42.37 30.19 -15.03
CA LEU A 436 -42.47 30.65 -13.64
C LEU A 436 -43.38 31.89 -13.47
N ARG A 437 -44.19 32.21 -14.48
CA ARG A 437 -45.19 33.30 -14.43
C ARG A 437 -46.65 32.82 -14.50
N LEU A 438 -46.91 31.59 -14.06
CA LEU A 438 -48.27 31.04 -13.94
C LEU A 438 -48.64 30.57 -12.51
N MET A 439 -47.93 31.07 -11.49
CA MET A 439 -48.32 30.94 -10.07
C MET A 439 -48.16 32.25 -9.31
N ALA A 440 -48.73 33.33 -9.83
CA ALA A 440 -49.00 34.55 -9.06
C ALA A 440 -49.95 35.44 -9.87
N THR A 441 -51.26 35.14 -9.84
CA THR A 441 -52.39 36.09 -10.03
C THR A 441 -53.70 35.32 -10.20
N SER A 442 -54.30 34.88 -9.10
CA SER A 442 -55.74 34.60 -9.07
C SER A 442 -56.26 34.62 -7.63
N HIS A 443 -56.21 35.78 -6.96
CA HIS A 443 -57.09 36.06 -5.83
C HIS A 443 -57.22 37.57 -5.62
N THR A 444 -58.07 38.20 -6.43
CA THR A 444 -58.90 39.35 -6.05
C THR A 444 -60.05 39.45 -7.05
N GLY A 445 -61.29 39.28 -6.59
CA GLY A 445 -62.45 39.43 -7.47
C GLY A 445 -63.77 38.93 -6.91
N SER A 446 -64.44 39.81 -6.16
CA SER A 446 -65.90 39.97 -6.07
C SER A 446 -66.79 38.86 -5.45
N SER A 447 -67.32 39.17 -4.27
CA SER A 447 -68.64 38.72 -3.79
C SER A 447 -69.77 39.04 -4.78
N PRO A 448 -70.83 38.23 -4.76
CA PRO A 448 -72.21 38.73 -4.83
C PRO A 448 -72.98 38.40 -3.53
N ARG A 449 -73.84 39.33 -3.14
CA ARG A 449 -74.91 39.16 -2.13
C ARG A 449 -76.07 38.34 -2.71
N SER A 450 -76.63 37.43 -1.92
CA SER A 450 -78.07 37.23 -1.64
C SER A 450 -78.24 35.85 -0.96
N ALA A 451 -78.61 35.78 0.33
CA ALA A 451 -79.98 35.68 0.84
C ALA A 451 -80.55 34.24 0.77
N GLY A 452 -81.06 33.75 1.91
CA GLY A 452 -82.02 32.65 1.97
C GLY A 452 -81.66 31.52 2.95
N ASP A 453 -82.38 31.53 4.07
CA ASP A 453 -82.86 30.38 4.87
C ASP A 453 -81.82 29.50 5.59
N GLY A 454 -81.89 29.24 6.90
CA GLY A 454 -83.05 29.17 7.78
C GLY A 454 -83.33 27.71 8.11
N ILE A 455 -82.64 27.20 9.14
CA ILE A 455 -83.00 26.19 10.17
C ILE A 455 -81.72 25.62 10.79
#